data_AF-A0A0Q7JFJ8-F1
#
_entry.id   AF-A0A0Q7JFJ8-F1
#
_cell.length_a   1.000
_cell.length_b   1.000
_cell.length_c   1.000
_cell.angle_alpha   90.00
_cell.angle_beta   90.00
_cell.angle_gamma   90.00
#
_symmetry.space_group_name_H-M   'P 1'
#
loop_
_entity.id
_entity.type
_entity.pdbx_description
1 polymer ?
#
loop_
_entity_poly.entity_id
_entity_poly.type
_entity_poly.pdbx_seq_one_letter_code
_entity_poly.pdbx_strand_id
1 'polypeptide(L)' 'MVQTQANHLENLAGEIQKLIHKLETETQRLQDAWRGPDAKRFQAQWEGEHKASLKHAKKLIEEMAQTAKAEVKQQISTSH' A
#
# COMPACT_ATOMS: atom_id res chain seq x y z
N MET A 1 9.51 19.51 10.71
CA MET A 1 9.69 18.03 10.85
C MET A 1 8.42 17.26 10.52
N VAL A 2 7.26 17.57 11.12
CA VAL A 2 6.00 16.83 10.85
C VAL A 2 5.57 16.89 9.37
N GLN A 3 5.71 18.04 8.70
CA GLN A 3 5.43 18.14 7.24
C GLN A 3 6.34 17.21 6.40
N THR A 4 7.62 17.11 6.75
CA THR A 4 8.57 16.21 6.09
C THR A 4 8.17 14.75 6.30
N GLN A 5 7.71 14.39 7.50
CA GLN A 5 7.21 13.05 7.83
C GLN A 5 5.95 12.71 7.03
N ALA A 6 5.01 13.66 6.91
CA ALA A 6 3.81 13.49 6.11
C ALA A 6 4.13 13.20 4.62
N ASN A 7 5.04 13.98 4.04
CA ASN A 7 5.48 13.77 2.65
C ASN A 7 6.17 12.41 2.47
N HIS A 8 6.96 11.97 3.47
CA HIS A 8 7.60 10.65 3.43
C HIS A 8 6.57 9.52 3.47
N LEU A 9 5.54 9.62 4.31
CA LEU A 9 4.46 8.64 4.38
C LEU A 9 3.68 8.55 3.06
N GLU A 10 3.42 9.69 2.39
CA GLU A 10 2.78 9.67 1.07
C GLU A 10 3.64 8.99 0.00
N ASN A 11 4.95 9.23 0.02
CA ASN A 11 5.87 8.55 -0.90
C ASN A 11 5.84 7.03 -0.68
N LEU A 12 5.87 6.58 0.58
CA LEU A 12 5.78 5.15 0.92
C LEU A 12 4.44 4.53 0.47
N ALA A 13 3.31 5.23 0.66
CA ALA A 13 2.02 4.76 0.15
C ALA A 13 2.02 4.61 -1.39
N GLY A 14 2.64 5.56 -2.10
CA GLY A 14 2.82 5.51 -3.54
C GLY A 14 3.72 4.34 -3.99
N GLU A 15 4.79 4.04 -3.26
CA GLU A 15 5.66 2.90 -3.53
C GLU A 15 4.93 1.57 -3.31
N ILE A 16 4.17 1.43 -2.23
CA ILE A 16 3.35 0.24 -1.97
C ILE A 16 2.32 0.04 -3.08
N GLN A 17 1.67 1.09 -3.55
CA GLN A 17 0.74 0.99 -4.69
C GLN A 17 1.42 0.45 -5.94
N LYS A 18 2.63 0.92 -6.25
CA LYS A 18 3.43 0.43 -7.40
C LYS A 18 3.80 -1.04 -7.21
N LEU A 19 4.20 -1.44 -6.00
CA LEU A 19 4.55 -2.82 -5.68
C LEU A 19 3.34 -3.75 -5.80
N ILE A 20 2.17 -3.35 -5.30
CA ILE A 20 0.91 -4.10 -5.46
C ILE A 20 0.63 -4.34 -6.94
N HIS A 21 0.69 -3.29 -7.76
CA HIS A 21 0.40 -3.40 -9.19
C HIS A 21 1.40 -4.30 -9.92
N LYS A 22 2.68 -4.23 -9.56
CA LYS A 22 3.72 -5.11 -10.09
C LYS A 22 3.45 -6.56 -9.71
N LEU A 23 3.13 -6.84 -8.44
CA LEU A 23 2.84 -8.19 -7.98
C LEU A 23 1.56 -8.76 -8.61
N GLU A 24 0.52 -7.95 -8.82
CA GLU A 24 -0.68 -8.36 -9.56
C GLU A 24 -0.31 -8.76 -11.00
N THR A 25 0.49 -7.95 -11.69
CA THR A 25 0.94 -8.23 -13.06
C THR A 25 1.76 -9.52 -13.14
N GLU A 26 2.76 -9.68 -12.25
CA GLU A 26 3.58 -10.89 -12.23
C GLU A 26 2.76 -12.13 -11.85
N THR A 27 1.81 -12.00 -10.93
CA THR A 27 0.91 -13.12 -10.56
C THR A 27 0.04 -13.53 -11.74
N GLN A 28 -0.47 -12.57 -12.52
CA GLN A 28 -1.26 -12.86 -13.71
C GLN A 28 -0.41 -13.58 -14.77
N ARG A 29 0.83 -13.11 -15.01
CA ARG A 29 1.77 -13.78 -15.93
C ARG A 29 2.13 -15.19 -15.45
N LEU A 30 2.27 -15.37 -14.14
CA LEU A 30 2.57 -16.65 -13.55
C LEU A 30 1.45 -17.66 -13.83
N GLN A 31 0.18 -17.24 -13.81
CA GLN A 31 -0.96 -18.12 -14.12
C GLN A 31 -0.93 -18.66 -15.56
N ASP A 32 -0.38 -17.91 -16.50
CA ASP A 32 -0.29 -18.33 -17.90
C ASP A 32 0.75 -19.44 -18.11
N ALA A 33 1.86 -19.37 -17.36
CA ALA A 33 3.02 -20.26 -17.50
C ALA A 33 3.06 -21.40 -16.46
N TRP A 34 2.52 -21.20 -15.27
CA TRP A 34 2.54 -22.15 -14.15
C TRP A 34 1.15 -22.74 -13.93
N ARG A 35 1.03 -24.04 -14.20
CA ARG A 35 -0.22 -24.80 -14.06
C ARG A 35 -0.06 -25.91 -13.03
N GLY A 36 -1.17 -26.32 -12.43
CA GLY A 36 -1.24 -27.44 -11.50
C GLY A 36 -1.86 -27.07 -10.15
N PRO A 37 -1.95 -28.04 -9.22
CA PRO A 37 -2.56 -27.83 -7.91
C PRO A 37 -1.88 -26.73 -7.08
N ASP A 38 -0.55 -26.65 -7.14
CA ASP A 38 0.21 -25.63 -6.40
C ASP A 38 -0.04 -24.22 -6.93
N ALA A 39 -0.10 -24.06 -8.26
CA ALA A 39 -0.44 -22.77 -8.89
C ALA A 39 -1.84 -22.30 -8.47
N LYS A 40 -2.82 -23.21 -8.43
CA LYS A 40 -4.17 -22.91 -7.95
C LYS A 40 -4.18 -22.53 -6.47
N ARG A 41 -3.40 -23.22 -5.62
CA ARG A 41 -3.27 -22.89 -4.20
C ARG A 41 -2.68 -21.50 -4.00
N PHE A 42 -1.58 -21.19 -4.71
CA PHE A 42 -0.96 -19.87 -4.67
C PHE A 42 -1.93 -18.79 -5.13
N GLN A 43 -2.64 -18.99 -6.25
CA GLN A 43 -3.64 -18.02 -6.74
C GLN A 43 -4.74 -17.77 -5.70
N ALA A 44 -5.25 -18.82 -5.06
CA ALA A 44 -6.26 -18.70 -4.01
C ALA A 44 -5.74 -17.91 -2.79
N GLN A 45 -4.51 -18.18 -2.35
CA GLN A 45 -3.85 -17.44 -1.26
C GLN A 45 -3.58 -15.98 -1.63
N TRP A 46 -3.15 -15.72 -2.86
CA TRP A 46 -2.87 -14.39 -3.37
C TRP A 46 -4.13 -13.52 -3.39
N GLU A 47 -5.21 -14.00 -4.01
CA GLU A 47 -6.47 -13.26 -4.09
C GLU A 47 -7.18 -13.17 -2.73
N GLY A 48 -7.05 -14.20 -1.88
CA GLY A 48 -7.73 -14.27 -0.59
C GLY A 48 -7.08 -13.45 0.52
N GLU A 49 -5.76 -13.44 0.61
CA GLU A 49 -5.05 -12.90 1.78
C GLU A 49 -3.99 -11.87 1.40
N HIS A 50 -3.01 -12.24 0.56
CA HIS A 50 -1.83 -11.40 0.35
C HIS A 50 -2.17 -10.04 -0.26
N LYS A 51 -3.03 -10.03 -1.30
CA LYS A 51 -3.48 -8.79 -1.94
C LYS A 51 -4.28 -7.89 -0.99
N ALA A 52 -5.11 -8.48 -0.13
CA ALA A 52 -5.88 -7.74 0.86
C ALA A 52 -4.96 -7.10 1.92
N SER A 53 -4.00 -7.86 2.45
CA SER A 53 -3.03 -7.37 3.45
C SER A 53 -2.19 -6.20 2.92
N LEU A 54 -1.73 -6.26 1.66
CA LEU A 54 -0.98 -5.15 1.07
C LEU A 54 -1.85 -3.89 0.88
N LYS A 55 -3.10 -4.06 0.43
CA LYS A 55 -4.05 -2.93 0.31
C LYS A 55 -4.37 -2.32 1.68
N HIS A 56 -4.48 -3.14 2.71
CA HIS A 56 -4.69 -2.67 4.08
C HIS A 56 -3.49 -1.88 4.60
N ALA A 57 -2.27 -2.39 4.42
CA ALA A 57 -1.05 -1.68 4.79
C ALA A 57 -0.93 -0.32 4.10
N LYS A 58 -1.23 -0.26 2.79
CA LYS A 58 -1.29 1.00 2.05
C LYS A 58 -2.27 1.99 2.67
N LYS A 59 -3.49 1.54 2.96
CA LYS A 59 -4.54 2.38 3.56
C LYS A 59 -4.11 2.97 4.90
N LEU A 60 -3.49 2.17 5.77
CA LEU A 60 -2.98 2.65 7.06
C LEU A 60 -1.93 3.75 6.87
N ILE A 61 -1.03 3.59 5.91
CA ILE A 61 0.00 4.61 5.63
C ILE A 61 -0.61 5.90 5.07
N GLU A 62 -1.63 5.78 4.20
CA GLU A 62 -2.39 6.94 3.70
C GLU A 62 -3.11 7.68 4.85
N GLU A 63 -3.74 6.95 5.77
CA GLU A 63 -4.40 7.52 6.96
C GLU A 63 -3.39 8.21 7.88
N MET A 64 -2.24 7.59 8.13
CA MET A 64 -1.15 8.21 8.91
C MET A 64 -0.64 9.50 8.26
N ALA A 65 -0.48 9.51 6.93
CA ALA A 65 -0.06 10.70 6.19
C ALA A 65 -1.09 11.83 6.31
N GLN A 66 -2.39 11.50 6.22
CA GLN A 66 -3.48 12.47 6.38
C GLN A 66 -3.52 13.05 7.80
N THR A 67 -3.40 12.22 8.83
CA THR A 67 -3.34 12.67 10.23
C THR A 67 -2.16 13.62 10.45
N ALA A 68 -0.96 13.26 9.98
CA ALA A 68 0.21 14.11 10.10
C ALA A 68 0.03 15.48 9.40
N LYS A 69 -0.64 15.52 8.24
CA LYS A 69 -0.97 16.80 7.56
C LYS A 69 -1.99 17.63 8.35
N ALA A 70 -2.99 16.99 8.94
CA ALA A 70 -3.99 17.67 9.75
C ALA A 70 -3.36 18.33 10.98
N GLU A 71 -2.44 17.63 11.66
CA GLU A 71 -1.68 18.16 12.80
C GLU A 71 -0.84 19.38 12.41
N VAL A 72 -0.15 19.35 11.26
CA VAL A 72 0.61 20.52 10.75
C VAL A 72 -0.31 21.71 10.52
N LYS A 73 -1.47 21.49 9.89
CA LYS A 73 -2.44 22.57 9.62
C LYS A 73 -2.96 23.19 10.92
N GLN A 74 -3.27 22.35 11.91
CA GLN A 74 -3.69 22.82 13.23
C GLN A 74 -2.58 23.63 13.90
N GLN A 75 -1.34 23.13 13.91
CA GLN A 75 -0.20 23.79 14.54
C GLN A 75 0.10 25.16 13.93
N ILE A 76 -0.05 25.32 12.61
CA ILE A 76 0.07 26.62 11.93
C ILE A 76 -1.05 27.56 12.36
N SER A 77 -2.28 27.06 12.53
CA SER A 77 -3.43 27.89 12.89
C SER A 77 -3.44 28.36 14.35
N THR A 78 -2.83 27.61 15.28
CA THR A 78 -2.74 27.98 16.71
C THR A 78 -1.47 28.72 17.07
N SER A 79 -0.44 28.70 16.22
CA SER A 79 0.82 29.45 16.46
C SER A 79 0.78 30.89 15.93
N HIS A 80 -0.41 31.37 15.55
CA HIS A 80 -0.65 32.72 15.01
C HIS A 80 -1.44 33.58 15.99
#